data_AF-A0A7C8YV39-F1
#
_entry.id   AF-A0A7C8YV39-F1
#
_cell.length_a   1.000
_cell.length_b   1.000
_cell.length_c   1.000
_cell.angle_alpha   90.00
_cell.angle_beta   90.00
_cell.angle_gamma   90.00
#
_symmetry.space_group_name_H-M   'P 1'
#
loop_
_entity.id
_entity.type
_entity.pdbx_description
1 polymer ?
#
loop_
_entity_poly.entity_id
_entity_poly.type
_entity_poly.pdbx_seq_one_letter_code
_entity_poly.pdbx_strand_id
1 'polypeptide(L)'
;LDSFSKKNLNPTDLVALSGAHTIGRGHCASFTSRLYPTQDPTMNQYFANSLKVTCPTSNTSNTTVLDIRTPKKFDNKYYMDLMNHQGLFTSDQDLYTDKRTRGIV
;
A
#
# COMPACT_ATOMS: atom_id res chain seq x y z
N LEU A 1 7.67 11.88 3.45
CA LEU A 1 8.25 13.06 2.76
C LEU A 1 9.67 13.36 3.25
N ASP A 2 9.91 13.54 4.55
CA ASP A 2 11.24 13.89 5.08
C ASP A 2 12.36 12.89 4.72
N SER A 3 12.06 11.59 4.70
CA SER A 3 13.03 10.55 4.28
C SER A 3 13.46 10.68 2.81
N PHE A 4 12.60 11.24 1.96
CA PHE A 4 12.86 11.49 0.54
C PHE A 4 13.54 12.84 0.33
N SER A 5 13.11 13.89 1.06
CA SER A 5 13.73 15.22 0.95
C SER A 5 15.20 15.21 1.35
N LYS A 6 15.60 14.40 2.35
CA LYS A 6 17.01 14.15 2.70
C LYS A 6 17.85 13.55 1.57
N LYS A 7 17.21 13.01 0.54
CA LYS A 7 17.84 12.46 -0.68
C LYS A 7 17.63 13.37 -1.90
N ASN A 8 17.23 14.62 -1.69
CA ASN A 8 16.87 15.58 -2.75
C ASN A 8 15.70 15.11 -3.64
N LEU A 9 14.78 14.31 -3.09
CA LEU A 9 13.57 13.85 -3.76
C LEU A 9 12.34 14.58 -3.23
N ASN A 10 11.48 15.01 -4.14
CA ASN A 10 10.27 15.79 -3.86
C ASN A 10 9.03 14.87 -3.73
N PRO A 11 7.82 15.40 -3.44
CA PRO A 11 6.60 14.59 -3.36
C PRO A 11 6.24 13.84 -4.64
N THR A 12 6.51 14.41 -5.82
CA THR A 12 6.31 13.75 -7.12
C THR A 12 7.22 12.54 -7.25
N ASP A 13 8.49 12.67 -6.88
CA ASP A 13 9.45 11.56 -6.89
C ASP A 13 9.02 10.44 -5.95
N LEU A 14 8.53 10.79 -4.74
CA LEU A 14 7.97 9.81 -3.82
C LEU A 14 6.81 9.03 -4.46
N VAL A 15 5.82 9.73 -5.03
CA VAL A 15 4.64 9.07 -5.62
C VAL A 15 5.02 8.22 -6.83
N ALA A 16 5.91 8.72 -7.70
CA ALA A 16 6.38 7.99 -8.86
C ALA A 16 7.17 6.73 -8.47
N LEU A 17 8.11 6.84 -7.53
CA LEU A 17 8.96 5.72 -7.10
C LEU A 17 8.17 4.67 -6.30
N SER A 18 7.17 5.07 -5.51
CA SER A 18 6.24 4.13 -4.86
C SER A 18 5.46 3.29 -5.86
N GLY A 19 5.30 3.76 -7.11
CA GLY A 19 4.72 3.00 -8.20
C GLY A 19 5.44 1.68 -8.51
N ALA A 20 6.69 1.49 -8.04
CA ALA A 20 7.38 0.21 -8.11
C ALA A 20 6.60 -0.94 -7.42
N HIS A 21 5.71 -0.64 -6.47
CA HIS A 21 4.82 -1.60 -5.84
C HIS A 21 3.69 -2.13 -6.76
N THR A 22 3.62 -1.69 -8.02
CA THR A 22 2.79 -2.33 -9.08
C THR A 22 3.16 -3.79 -9.33
N ILE A 23 4.37 -4.20 -8.94
CA ILE A 23 4.82 -5.60 -8.98
C ILE A 23 5.44 -6.00 -7.64
N GLY A 24 5.50 -7.31 -7.39
CA GLY A 24 6.20 -7.87 -6.22
C GLY A 24 5.26 -8.31 -5.10
N ARG A 25 5.85 -8.54 -3.92
CA ARG A 25 5.15 -9.13 -2.76
C ARG A 25 5.53 -8.43 -1.46
N GLY A 26 4.57 -8.32 -0.55
CA GLY A 26 4.75 -7.82 0.81
C GLY A 26 4.55 -8.94 1.83
N HIS A 27 5.36 -8.95 2.89
CA HIS A 27 5.20 -9.90 3.99
C HIS A 27 4.10 -9.41 4.96
N CYS A 28 3.34 -10.32 5.58
CA CYS A 28 2.27 -9.97 6.52
C CYS A 28 2.77 -9.00 7.61
N ALA A 29 3.96 -9.23 8.15
CA ALA A 29 4.58 -8.37 9.18
C ALA A 29 4.71 -6.89 8.79
N SER A 30 4.70 -6.58 7.48
CA SER A 30 4.77 -5.20 6.97
C SER A 30 3.43 -4.46 6.99
N PHE A 31 2.30 -5.15 7.15
CA PHE A 31 0.96 -4.55 7.09
C PHE A 31 -0.05 -5.08 8.10
N THR A 32 0.26 -6.10 8.92
CA THR A 32 -0.68 -6.65 9.92
C THR A 32 -1.09 -5.64 10.98
N SER A 33 -0.31 -4.58 11.22
CA SER A 33 -0.68 -3.43 12.06
C SER A 33 -1.91 -2.67 11.52
N ARG A 34 -2.24 -2.80 10.24
CA ARG A 34 -3.46 -2.26 9.63
C ARG A 34 -4.68 -3.18 9.77
N LEU A 35 -4.48 -4.43 10.22
CA LEU A 35 -5.54 -5.43 10.32
C LEU A 35 -5.95 -5.72 11.78
N TYR A 36 -5.00 -5.58 12.72
CA TYR A 36 -5.14 -6.01 14.11
C TYR A 36 -4.47 -5.03 15.10
N PRO A 37 -4.98 -4.94 16.35
CA PRO A 37 -6.25 -5.52 16.81
C PRO A 37 -7.47 -4.81 16.21
N THR A 38 -7.29 -3.58 15.77
CA THR A 38 -8.29 -2.76 15.11
C THR A 38 -7.91 -2.58 13.65
N GLN A 39 -8.88 -2.75 12.74
CA GLN A 39 -8.66 -2.54 11.32
C GLN A 39 -8.51 -1.05 11.01
N ASP A 40 -7.53 -0.71 10.17
CA ASP A 40 -7.34 0.63 9.65
C ASP A 40 -8.60 1.10 8.88
N PRO A 41 -9.21 2.24 9.28
CA PRO A 41 -10.43 2.73 8.65
C PRO A 41 -10.23 3.24 7.23
N THR A 42 -8.99 3.50 6.80
CA THR A 42 -8.67 3.92 5.43
C THR A 42 -8.60 2.78 4.44
N MET A 43 -8.65 1.53 4.92
CA MET A 43 -8.60 0.32 4.09
C MET A 43 -10.00 -0.14 3.68
N ASN A 44 -10.17 -0.48 2.41
CA ASN A 44 -11.39 -1.07 1.89
C ASN A 44 -11.76 -2.35 2.67
N GLN A 45 -13.01 -2.45 3.13
CA GLN A 45 -13.45 -3.54 3.99
C GLN A 45 -13.31 -4.93 3.36
N TYR A 46 -13.62 -5.07 2.06
CA TYR A 46 -13.49 -6.34 1.35
C TYR A 46 -12.02 -6.74 1.19
N PHE A 47 -11.16 -5.76 0.89
CA PHE A 47 -9.72 -5.99 0.82
C PHE A 47 -9.14 -6.40 2.17
N ALA A 48 -9.51 -5.71 3.24
CA ALA A 48 -9.10 -6.07 4.60
C ALA A 48 -9.52 -7.50 4.97
N ASN A 49 -10.75 -7.91 4.62
CA ASN A 49 -11.22 -9.28 4.84
C ASN A 49 -10.39 -10.31 4.06
N SER A 50 -10.04 -10.02 2.80
CA SER A 50 -9.15 -10.88 2.01
C SER A 50 -7.74 -10.99 2.61
N LEU A 51 -7.21 -9.89 3.14
CA LEU A 51 -5.91 -9.88 3.81
C LEU A 51 -5.95 -10.66 5.13
N LYS A 52 -7.06 -10.62 5.89
CA LYS A 52 -7.25 -11.43 7.10
C LYS A 52 -7.32 -12.93 6.81
N VAL A 53 -7.77 -13.35 5.62
CA VAL A 53 -7.63 -14.77 5.20
C VAL A 53 -6.17 -15.12 4.94
N THR A 54 -5.40 -14.21 4.34
CA THR A 54 -3.98 -14.42 4.02
C THR A 54 -3.06 -14.35 5.24
N CYS A 55 -3.39 -13.45 6.16
CA CYS A 55 -2.67 -13.13 7.39
C CYS A 55 -3.65 -13.17 8.58
N PRO A 56 -4.08 -14.36 9.04
CA PRO A 56 -5.13 -14.52 10.06
C PRO A 56 -4.75 -14.00 11.45
N THR A 57 -3.46 -13.78 11.71
CA THR A 57 -2.95 -13.26 12.97
C THR A 57 -1.87 -12.21 12.73
N SER A 58 -1.59 -11.39 13.75
CA SER A 58 -0.55 -10.35 13.68
C SER A 58 0.87 -10.91 13.44
N ASN A 59 1.12 -12.15 13.86
CA ASN A 59 2.39 -12.86 13.73
C ASN A 59 2.43 -13.87 12.56
N THR A 60 1.46 -13.84 11.64
CA THR A 60 1.46 -14.75 10.49
C THR A 60 2.72 -14.55 9.64
N SER A 61 3.41 -15.65 9.31
CA SER A 61 4.52 -15.66 8.35
C SER A 61 4.02 -16.08 6.96
N ASN A 62 3.56 -15.11 6.18
CA ASN A 62 3.06 -15.32 4.82
C ASN A 62 3.28 -14.04 3.99
N THR A 63 3.06 -14.12 2.67
CA THR A 63 3.18 -12.99 1.75
C THR A 63 1.94 -12.84 0.89
N THR A 64 1.67 -11.61 0.43
CA THR A 64 0.67 -11.32 -0.60
C THR A 64 1.25 -10.41 -1.68
N VAL A 65 0.53 -10.24 -2.78
CA VAL A 65 0.90 -9.33 -3.88
C VAL A 65 0.74 -7.87 -3.46
N LEU A 66 1.61 -6.99 -3.96
CA LEU A 66 1.53 -5.54 -3.68
C LEU A 66 0.44 -4.84 -4.49
N ASP A 67 0.19 -5.32 -5.72
CA ASP A 67 -0.87 -4.89 -6.62
C ASP A 67 -1.84 -6.06 -6.83
N ILE A 68 -3.12 -5.86 -6.53
CA ILE A 68 -4.14 -6.92 -6.60
C ILE A 68 -4.78 -7.05 -7.99
N ARG A 69 -4.56 -6.10 -8.89
CA ARG A 69 -5.14 -6.09 -10.24
C ARG A 69 -4.21 -6.73 -11.25
N THR A 70 -2.92 -6.40 -11.21
CA THR A 70 -1.91 -6.85 -12.18
C THR A 70 -0.57 -7.23 -11.51
N PRO A 71 -0.54 -8.25 -10.63
CA PRO A 71 0.61 -8.54 -9.76
C PRO A 71 1.98 -8.77 -10.42
N LYS A 72 2.00 -9.00 -11.74
CA LYS A 72 3.19 -9.37 -12.53
C LYS A 72 3.48 -8.40 -13.67
N LYS A 73 2.70 -7.33 -13.82
CA LYS A 73 2.86 -6.38 -14.93
C LYS A 73 3.20 -5.02 -14.35
N PHE A 74 4.25 -4.41 -14.87
CA PHE A 74 4.59 -3.05 -14.51
C PHE A 74 3.66 -2.07 -15.24
N ASP A 75 2.65 -1.59 -14.55
CA ASP A 75 1.73 -0.56 -15.05
C ASP A 75 1.19 0.33 -13.91
N ASN A 76 0.16 1.12 -14.18
CA ASN A 76 -0.38 2.10 -13.23
C ASN A 76 -1.52 1.55 -12.35
N LYS A 77 -1.77 0.24 -12.30
CA LYS A 77 -2.86 -0.31 -11.47
C LYS A 77 -2.61 -0.16 -9.97
N TYR A 78 -1.35 -0.09 -9.53
CA TYR A 78 -0.98 0.37 -8.19
C TYR A 78 -1.71 1.65 -7.77
N TYR A 79 -1.72 2.70 -8.60
CA TYR A 79 -2.40 3.96 -8.26
C TYR A 79 -3.92 3.80 -8.23
N MET A 80 -4.46 2.93 -9.09
CA MET A 80 -5.87 2.54 -9.00
C MET A 80 -6.18 1.83 -7.69
N ASP A 81 -5.25 1.04 -7.11
CA ASP A 81 -5.45 0.37 -5.82
C ASP A 81 -5.59 1.44 -4.73
N LEU A 82 -4.72 2.45 -4.74
CA LEU A 82 -4.78 3.54 -3.76
C LEU A 82 -6.11 4.31 -3.82
N MET A 83 -6.58 4.65 -5.03
CA MET A 83 -7.85 5.33 -5.26
C MET A 83 -9.07 4.51 -4.77
N ASN A 84 -8.94 3.18 -4.76
CA ASN A 84 -9.99 2.27 -4.28
C ASN A 84 -9.82 1.87 -2.82
N HIS A 85 -8.90 2.50 -2.07
CA HIS A 85 -8.57 2.18 -0.69
C HIS A 85 -7.99 0.76 -0.52
N GLN A 86 -7.24 0.30 -1.53
CA GLN A 86 -6.67 -1.05 -1.63
C GLN A 86 -5.13 -1.05 -1.64
N GLY A 87 -4.47 0.05 -1.25
CA GLY A 87 -3.03 0.05 -1.03
C GLY A 87 -2.66 -0.86 0.14
N LEU A 88 -1.64 -1.72 -0.03
CA LEU A 88 -1.29 -2.72 0.98
C LEU A 88 -0.68 -2.09 2.23
N PHE A 89 0.39 -1.32 2.07
CA PHE A 89 1.07 -0.68 3.19
C PHE A 89 0.40 0.63 3.59
N THR A 90 0.61 1.05 4.84
CA THR A 90 0.19 2.39 5.29
C THR A 90 0.87 3.46 4.43
N SER A 91 2.15 3.28 4.11
CA SER A 91 2.89 4.19 3.23
C SER A 91 2.35 4.27 1.80
N ASP A 92 1.65 3.22 1.33
CA ASP A 92 0.97 3.26 0.03
C ASP A 92 -0.32 4.06 0.14
N GLN A 93 -1.20 3.69 1.08
CA GLN A 93 -2.50 4.32 1.20
C GLN A 93 -2.40 5.80 1.58
N ASP A 94 -1.36 6.18 2.33
CA ASP A 94 -1.10 7.56 2.73
C ASP A 94 -0.76 8.49 1.55
N LEU A 95 -0.28 7.95 0.42
CA LEU A 95 -0.09 8.77 -0.78
C LEU A 95 -1.41 9.35 -1.29
N TYR A 96 -2.51 8.60 -1.13
CA TYR A 96 -3.85 9.05 -1.55
C TYR A 96 -4.59 9.80 -0.45
N THR A 97 -4.33 9.55 0.83
CA THR A 97 -4.99 10.27 1.94
C THR A 97 -4.35 11.64 2.22
N ASP A 98 -3.03 11.79 2.02
CA ASP A 98 -2.33 13.04 2.25
C ASP A 98 -2.57 14.05 1.11
N LYS A 99 -3.02 15.26 1.48
CA LYS A 99 -3.33 16.33 0.51
C LYS A 99 -2.15 16.73 -0.36
N ARG A 100 -0.91 16.54 0.11
CA ARG A 100 0.33 16.92 -0.60
C ARG A 100 0.65 15.98 -1.75
N THR A 101 0.16 14.74 -1.71
CA THR A 101 0.46 13.69 -2.71
C THR A 101 -0.79 13.22 -3.46
N ARG A 102 -1.99 13.41 -2.89
CA ARG A 102 -3.26 12.97 -3.48
C ARG A 102 -3.52 13.47 -4.90
N GLY A 103 -3.05 14.67 -5.26
CA GLY A 103 -3.21 15.21 -6.62
C GLY A 103 -2.25 14.61 -7.66
N ILE A 104 -1.25 13.84 -7.22
CA ILE A 104 -0.25 13.18 -8.06
C ILE A 104 -0.60 11.70 -8.27
N VAL A 105 -1.21 11.06 -7.26
CA VAL A 105 -1.80 9.71 -7.33
C VAL A 105 -2.97 9.68 -8.30
#